data_AF-A0A936VDE3-F1
#
_entry.id   AF-A0A936VDE3-F1
#
_cell.length_a   1.000
_cell.length_b   1.000
_cell.length_c   1.000
_cell.angle_alpha   90.00
_cell.angle_beta   90.00
_cell.angle_gamma   90.00
#
_symmetry.space_group_name_H-M   'P 1'
#
loop_
_entity.id
_entity.type
_entity.pdbx_description
1 polymer ?
#
loop_
_entity_poly.entity_id
_entity_poly.type
_entity_poly.pdbx_seq_one_letter_code
_entity_poly.pdbx_strand_id
1 'polypeptide(L)'
;MRYFILIAVLIFTYSIAVQAQPRPIGTSTATAKAAPAPESFGAKYEGGLFGFNNKQIGTLKFDDANDRLVFFGNEQKELFGIPYDALLVIYPQSKSVTSTTGNVLRNIPLPGAALAGFIKEKRSYLIIQCDDPDIDVKGVVNFRFGEQGTA
;
A
#
# COMPACT_ATOMS: atom_id res chain seq x y z
N MET A 1 28.49 10.63 -47.75
CA MET A 1 27.35 10.04 -47.02
C MET A 1 27.61 8.64 -46.47
N ARG A 2 28.17 7.70 -47.24
CA ARG A 2 28.45 6.31 -46.79
C ARG A 2 29.31 6.19 -45.52
N TYR A 3 30.35 7.00 -45.37
CA TYR A 3 31.22 6.99 -44.19
C TYR A 3 30.57 7.60 -42.94
N PHE A 4 29.65 8.55 -43.12
CA PHE A 4 28.90 9.17 -42.02
C PHE A 4 27.94 8.17 -41.35
N ILE A 5 27.31 7.31 -42.16
CA ILE A 5 26.42 6.25 -41.66
C ILE A 5 27.22 5.20 -40.89
N LEU A 6 28.41 4.83 -41.37
CA LEU A 6 29.29 3.88 -40.67
C LEU A 6 29.76 4.40 -39.30
N ILE A 7 30.08 5.69 -39.21
CA ILE A 7 30.48 6.32 -37.95
C ILE A 7 29.30 6.36 -36.96
N ALA A 8 28.10 6.72 -37.44
CA ALA A 8 26.91 6.75 -36.59
C ALA A 8 26.54 5.37 -36.03
N VAL A 9 26.67 4.31 -36.84
CA VAL A 9 26.42 2.93 -36.40
C VAL A 9 27.46 2.48 -35.37
N LEU A 10 28.72 2.87 -35.53
CA LEU A 10 29.80 2.48 -34.62
C LEU A 10 29.68 3.16 -33.24
N ILE A 11 29.17 4.40 -33.20
CA ILE A 11 28.88 5.11 -31.94
C ILE A 11 27.67 4.47 -31.23
N PHE A 12 26.64 4.08 -31.99
CA PHE A 12 25.44 3.45 -31.43
C PHE A 12 25.74 2.07 -30.82
N THR A 13 26.59 1.26 -31.47
CA THR A 13 26.96 -0.07 -30.95
C THR A 13 27.86 0.01 -29.71
N TYR A 14 28.73 1.02 -29.61
CA TYR A 14 29.56 1.25 -28.41
C TYR A 14 28.72 1.63 -27.18
N SER A 15 27.62 2.35 -27.38
CA SER A 15 26.72 2.79 -26.30
C SER A 15 26.02 1.61 -25.59
N ILE A 16 25.75 0.53 -26.32
CA ILE A 16 25.10 -0.67 -25.79
C ILE A 16 26.09 -1.50 -24.94
N ALA A 17 27.37 -1.50 -25.31
CA ALA A 17 28.41 -2.26 -24.60
C ALA A 17 28.71 -1.71 -23.18
N VAL A 18 28.58 -0.38 -22.97
CA VAL A 18 28.81 0.24 -21.65
C VAL A 18 27.72 -0.14 -20.64
N GLN A 19 26.49 -0.38 -21.09
CA GLN A 19 25.38 -0.81 -20.23
C GLN A 19 25.41 -2.31 -19.89
N ALA A 20 26.24 -3.10 -20.59
CA ALA A 20 26.38 -4.54 -20.38
C ALA A 20 27.54 -4.90 -19.44
N GLN A 21 28.19 -3.94 -18.78
CA GLN A 21 29.21 -4.25 -17.79
C GLN A 21 28.58 -5.05 -16.64
N PRO A 22 29.12 -6.24 -16.30
CA PRO A 22 28.72 -6.98 -15.12
C PRO A 22 28.91 -6.07 -13.92
N ARG A 23 27.82 -5.66 -13.26
CA ARG A 23 27.91 -4.93 -12.01
C ARG A 23 28.64 -5.85 -11.03
N PRO A 24 29.75 -5.41 -10.40
CA PRO A 24 30.28 -6.14 -9.26
C PRO A 24 29.13 -6.32 -8.28
N ILE A 25 28.84 -7.57 -7.89
CA ILE A 25 27.98 -7.84 -6.75
C ILE A 25 28.72 -7.22 -5.58
N GLY A 26 28.36 -5.97 -5.25
CA GLY A 26 28.93 -5.24 -4.14
C GLY A 26 28.83 -6.14 -2.93
N THR A 27 29.98 -6.37 -2.31
CA THR A 27 30.06 -6.93 -0.95
C THR A 27 28.97 -6.26 -0.14
N SER A 28 28.00 -7.09 0.27
CA SER A 28 26.86 -6.72 1.09
C SER A 28 27.32 -5.73 2.15
N THR A 29 27.01 -4.45 1.95
CA THR A 29 27.08 -3.48 3.02
C THR A 29 26.13 -4.05 4.04
N ALA A 30 26.67 -4.50 5.18
CA ALA A 30 25.92 -5.14 6.24
C ALA A 30 24.59 -4.38 6.39
N THR A 31 23.50 -5.04 5.98
CA THR A 31 22.16 -4.46 6.05
C THR A 31 21.99 -4.04 7.50
N ALA A 32 22.04 -2.74 7.77
CA ALA A 32 21.77 -2.21 9.07
C ALA A 32 20.47 -2.86 9.53
N LYS A 33 20.51 -3.57 10.67
CA LYS A 33 19.34 -4.27 11.21
C LYS A 33 18.18 -3.28 11.17
N ALA A 34 17.21 -3.54 10.30
CA ALA A 34 16.07 -2.67 10.14
C ALA A 34 15.48 -2.46 11.54
N ALA A 35 15.15 -1.22 11.87
CA ALA A 35 14.46 -0.93 13.12
C ALA A 35 13.26 -1.90 13.23
N PRO A 36 13.02 -2.48 14.42
CA PRO A 36 11.89 -3.39 14.60
C PRO A 36 10.62 -2.71 14.07
N ALA A 37 9.85 -3.48 13.30
CA ALA A 37 8.61 -2.97 12.72
C ALA A 37 7.73 -2.45 13.86
N PRO A 38 7.07 -1.29 13.69
CA PRO A 38 6.13 -0.79 14.69
C PRO A 38 5.09 -1.87 14.98
N GLU A 39 4.75 -2.09 16.25
CA GLU A 39 3.71 -3.07 16.63
C GLU A 39 2.30 -2.55 16.32
N SER A 40 2.16 -1.25 16.07
CA SER A 40 0.87 -0.61 15.81
C SER A 40 0.97 0.44 14.70
N PHE A 41 -0.11 0.56 13.93
CA PHE A 41 -0.19 1.45 12.78
C PHE A 41 -1.57 2.12 12.73
N GLY A 42 -1.58 3.41 12.39
CA GLY A 42 -2.83 4.11 12.07
C GLY A 42 -3.44 3.55 10.78
N ALA A 43 -4.68 3.08 10.87
CA ALA A 43 -5.40 2.51 9.74
C ALA A 43 -6.89 2.81 9.84
N LYS A 44 -7.55 2.91 8.69
CA LYS A 44 -9.00 3.02 8.61
C LYS A 44 -9.59 1.67 8.28
N TYR A 45 -10.53 1.21 9.10
CA TYR A 45 -11.32 0.04 8.83
C TYR A 45 -12.36 0.34 7.73
N GLU A 46 -12.36 -0.46 6.67
CA GLU A 46 -13.23 -0.29 5.50
C GLU A 46 -14.35 -1.34 5.42
N GLY A 47 -14.39 -2.31 6.33
CA GLY A 47 -15.43 -3.34 6.39
C GLY A 47 -14.92 -4.76 6.17
N GLY A 48 -15.85 -5.71 6.32
CA GLY A 48 -15.66 -7.13 5.97
C GLY A 48 -15.42 -8.08 7.14
N LEU A 49 -15.55 -7.59 8.38
CA LEU A 49 -15.63 -8.43 9.57
C LEU A 49 -17.10 -8.71 9.88
N PHE A 50 -17.43 -9.97 10.14
CA PHE A 50 -18.77 -10.36 10.54
C PHE A 50 -19.16 -9.68 11.87
N GLY A 51 -20.38 -9.16 11.96
CA GLY A 51 -20.87 -8.45 13.14
C GLY A 51 -20.36 -7.02 13.33
N PHE A 52 -19.43 -6.53 12.51
CA PHE A 52 -18.90 -5.17 12.61
C PHE A 52 -18.86 -4.47 11.24
N ASN A 53 -19.83 -3.57 10.99
CA ASN A 53 -19.98 -2.89 9.68
C ASN A 53 -19.54 -1.41 9.68
N ASN A 54 -19.18 -0.85 10.84
CA ASN A 54 -18.93 0.58 10.95
C ASN A 54 -17.52 0.94 10.48
N LYS A 55 -17.43 1.66 9.37
CA LYS A 55 -16.17 2.21 8.88
C LYS A 55 -15.67 3.30 9.80
N GLN A 56 -14.45 3.15 10.32
CA GLN A 56 -13.87 4.14 11.21
C GLN A 56 -12.35 4.15 11.17
N ILE A 57 -11.79 5.29 11.51
CA ILE A 57 -10.35 5.49 11.67
C ILE A 57 -9.97 4.93 13.05
N GLY A 58 -8.76 4.40 13.13
CA GLY A 58 -8.27 3.77 14.34
C GLY A 58 -6.82 3.33 14.23
N THR A 59 -6.44 2.43 15.13
CA THR A 59 -5.11 1.86 15.21
C THR A 59 -5.21 0.35 15.11
N LEU A 60 -4.49 -0.23 14.15
CA LEU A 60 -4.32 -1.66 14.02
C LEU A 60 -3.05 -2.05 14.78
N LYS A 61 -3.16 -2.98 15.72
CA LYS A 61 -2.04 -3.48 16.53
C LYS A 61 -1.88 -4.99 16.32
N PHE A 62 -0.64 -5.41 16.12
CA PHE A 62 -0.22 -6.80 16.21
C PHE A 62 0.03 -7.10 17.68
N ASP A 63 -0.85 -7.88 18.31
CA ASP A 63 -0.76 -8.24 19.72
C ASP A 63 -0.18 -9.65 19.84
N ASP A 64 1.13 -9.75 19.64
CA ASP A 64 1.87 -11.01 19.64
C ASP A 64 1.87 -11.70 21.01
N ALA A 65 1.55 -10.98 22.09
CA ALA A 65 1.41 -11.56 23.43
C ALA A 65 0.13 -12.41 23.58
N ASN A 66 -0.89 -12.15 22.76
CA ASN A 66 -2.18 -12.83 22.79
C ASN A 66 -2.53 -13.47 21.43
N ASP A 67 -1.53 -13.64 20.55
CA ASP A 67 -1.65 -14.24 19.21
C ASP A 67 -2.84 -13.72 18.39
N ARG A 68 -3.03 -12.39 18.39
CA ARG A 68 -4.19 -11.76 17.73
C ARG A 68 -3.88 -10.39 17.16
N LEU A 69 -4.63 -10.04 16.11
CA LEU A 69 -4.65 -8.71 15.52
C LEU A 69 -5.78 -7.89 16.14
N VAL A 70 -5.49 -6.76 16.77
CA VAL A 70 -6.49 -5.94 17.46
C VAL A 70 -6.70 -4.61 16.75
N PHE A 71 -7.96 -4.23 16.57
CA PHE A 71 -8.30 -2.91 16.04
C PHE A 71 -8.90 -2.02 17.15
N PHE A 72 -8.24 -0.89 17.38
CA PHE A 72 -8.64 0.15 18.32
C PHE A 72 -9.29 1.31 17.57
N GLY A 73 -10.41 1.82 18.09
CA GLY A 73 -11.09 2.98 17.53
C GLY A 73 -10.43 4.31 17.90
N ASN A 74 -11.05 5.42 17.49
CA ASN A 74 -10.58 6.78 17.79
C ASN A 74 -10.43 7.08 19.29
N GLU A 75 -11.15 6.37 20.16
CA GLU A 75 -11.09 6.52 21.63
C GLU A 75 -10.11 5.54 22.29
N GLN A 76 -9.21 4.91 21.52
CA GLN A 76 -8.34 3.81 21.98
C GLN A 76 -9.12 2.61 22.56
N LYS A 77 -10.43 2.55 22.30
CA LYS A 77 -11.29 1.44 22.69
C LYS A 77 -11.06 0.26 21.74
N GLU A 78 -10.78 -0.91 22.29
CA GLU A 78 -10.75 -2.17 21.53
C GLU A 78 -12.15 -2.44 20.96
N LEU A 79 -12.22 -2.64 19.64
CA LEU A 79 -13.47 -2.87 18.94
C LEU A 79 -13.65 -4.34 18.62
N PHE A 80 -12.59 -4.95 18.10
CA PHE A 80 -12.54 -6.37 17.78
C PHE A 80 -11.09 -6.84 17.71
N GLY A 81 -10.90 -8.14 17.93
CA GLY A 81 -9.65 -8.85 17.73
C GLY A 81 -9.86 -10.02 16.78
N ILE A 82 -8.90 -10.26 15.90
CA ILE A 82 -8.88 -11.40 14.98
C ILE A 82 -7.72 -12.29 15.40
N PRO A 83 -7.97 -13.51 15.90
CA PRO A 83 -6.90 -14.46 16.22
C PRO A 83 -6.02 -14.75 15.00
N TYR A 84 -4.73 -14.94 15.20
CA TYR A 84 -3.81 -15.29 14.11
C TYR A 84 -4.17 -16.63 13.46
N ASP A 85 -4.70 -17.58 14.22
CA ASP A 85 -5.17 -18.87 13.71
C ASP A 85 -6.35 -18.76 12.75
N ALA A 86 -7.15 -17.68 12.86
CA ALA A 86 -8.25 -17.41 11.94
C ALA A 86 -7.76 -16.72 10.64
N LEU A 87 -6.48 -16.34 10.53
CA LEU A 87 -5.94 -15.64 9.37
C LEU A 87 -5.49 -16.64 8.30
N LEU A 88 -6.15 -16.59 7.13
CA LEU A 88 -5.76 -17.40 5.99
C LEU A 88 -4.68 -16.72 5.14
N VAL A 89 -4.92 -15.48 4.75
CA VAL A 89 -4.04 -14.74 3.85
C VAL A 89 -4.03 -13.26 4.20
N ILE A 90 -2.84 -12.67 4.30
CA ILE A 90 -2.62 -11.24 4.48
C ILE A 90 -1.85 -10.73 3.27
N TYR A 91 -2.38 -9.71 2.59
CA TYR A 91 -1.66 -9.11 1.47
C TYR A 91 -1.89 -7.61 1.33
N PRO A 92 -0.85 -6.86 0.94
CA PRO A 92 -0.97 -5.44 0.63
C PRO A 92 -1.56 -5.24 -0.77
N GLN A 93 -2.47 -4.27 -0.91
CA GLN A 93 -2.99 -3.85 -2.21
C GLN A 93 -2.88 -2.32 -2.36
N SER A 94 -2.25 -1.86 -3.44
CA SER A 94 -2.23 -0.44 -3.81
C SER A 94 -3.20 -0.16 -4.95
N LYS A 95 -4.06 0.86 -4.82
CA LYS A 95 -4.95 1.35 -5.88
C LYS A 95 -4.67 2.82 -6.17
N SER A 96 -4.57 3.17 -7.45
CA SER A 96 -4.49 4.55 -7.89
C SER A 96 -5.90 5.03 -8.26
N VAL A 97 -6.43 6.00 -7.51
CA VAL A 97 -7.79 6.54 -7.69
C VAL A 97 -7.72 8.03 -8.00
N THR A 98 -8.71 8.58 -8.70
CA THR A 98 -8.81 10.02 -8.92
C THR A 98 -8.98 10.72 -7.56
N SER A 99 -8.14 11.73 -7.28
CA SER A 99 -8.22 12.48 -6.02
C SER A 99 -9.55 13.24 -5.91
N THR A 100 -10.07 13.38 -4.69
CA THR A 100 -11.29 14.17 -4.42
C THR A 100 -11.15 15.60 -4.96
N THR A 101 -9.98 16.23 -4.77
CA THR A 101 -9.69 17.58 -5.28
C THR A 101 -9.68 17.64 -6.80
N GLY A 102 -9.08 16.65 -7.46
CA GLY A 102 -9.11 16.53 -8.93
C GLY A 102 -10.51 16.32 -9.49
N ASN A 103 -11.36 15.60 -8.75
CA ASN A 103 -12.76 15.35 -9.08
C ASN A 103 -13.65 16.60 -8.91
N VAL A 104 -13.38 17.46 -7.92
CA VAL A 104 -14.08 18.74 -7.77
C VAL A 104 -13.63 19.75 -8.82
N LEU A 105 -12.31 19.88 -9.02
CA LEU A 105 -11.75 20.85 -9.96
C LEU A 105 -12.16 20.58 -11.41
N ARG A 106 -12.27 19.31 -11.84
CA ARG A 106 -12.70 18.98 -13.22
C ARG A 106 -14.11 19.49 -13.57
N ASN A 107 -14.95 19.76 -12.56
CA ASN A 107 -16.32 20.23 -12.74
C ASN A 107 -16.43 21.77 -12.76
N ILE A 108 -15.33 22.49 -12.58
CA ILE A 108 -15.32 23.96 -12.67
C ILE A 108 -15.06 24.36 -14.13
N PRO A 109 -15.87 25.26 -14.73
CA PRO A 109 -15.73 25.67 -16.12
C PRO A 109 -14.58 26.70 -16.28
N LEU A 110 -13.38 26.33 -15.87
CA LEU A 110 -12.16 27.10 -16.07
C LEU A 110 -11.28 26.41 -17.13
N PRO A 111 -10.63 27.17 -18.03
CA PRO A 111 -9.67 26.60 -18.97
C PRO A 111 -8.56 25.85 -18.21
N GLY A 112 -8.32 24.59 -18.58
CA GLY A 112 -7.33 23.72 -17.92
C GLY A 112 -7.86 22.90 -16.73
N ALA A 113 -9.05 23.20 -16.21
CA ALA A 113 -9.63 22.47 -15.08
C ALA A 113 -9.92 20.99 -15.38
N ALA A 114 -10.23 20.65 -16.64
CA ALA A 114 -10.38 19.27 -17.10
C ALA A 114 -9.10 18.42 -16.87
N LEU A 115 -7.92 19.04 -16.86
CA LEU A 115 -6.65 18.35 -16.60
C LEU A 115 -6.48 17.94 -15.14
N ALA A 116 -7.22 18.56 -14.20
CA ALA A 116 -7.21 18.17 -12.80
C ALA A 116 -7.76 16.74 -12.59
N GLY A 117 -8.53 16.19 -13.54
CA GLY A 117 -8.96 14.79 -13.55
C GLY A 117 -7.82 13.77 -13.66
N PHE A 118 -6.62 14.19 -14.09
CA PHE A 118 -5.42 13.36 -14.13
C PHE A 118 -4.67 13.30 -12.80
N ILE A 119 -5.06 14.11 -11.80
CA ILE A 119 -4.46 14.05 -10.46
C ILE A 119 -4.95 12.77 -9.77
N LYS A 120 -4.06 11.78 -9.71
CA LYS A 120 -4.30 10.50 -9.07
C LYS A 120 -3.69 10.48 -7.68
N GLU A 121 -4.43 9.93 -6.74
CA GLU A 121 -3.99 9.66 -5.39
C GLU A 121 -3.75 8.15 -5.23
N LYS A 122 -2.64 7.79 -4.59
CA LYS A 122 -2.31 6.40 -4.28
C LYS A 122 -2.91 6.04 -2.93
N ARG A 123 -3.86 5.10 -2.93
CA ARG A 123 -4.43 4.52 -1.72
C ARG A 123 -3.85 3.14 -1.49
N SER A 124 -3.34 2.90 -0.29
CA SER A 124 -2.81 1.60 0.13
C SER A 124 -3.80 0.90 1.05
N TYR A 125 -4.00 -0.38 0.84
CA TYR A 125 -4.91 -1.23 1.59
C TYR A 125 -4.16 -2.45 2.13
N LEU A 126 -4.56 -2.93 3.30
CA LEU A 126 -4.27 -4.27 3.79
C LEU A 126 -5.55 -5.08 3.69
N ILE A 127 -5.47 -6.21 2.99
CA ILE A 127 -6.59 -7.14 2.90
C ILE A 127 -6.21 -8.39 3.66
N ILE A 128 -7.13 -8.82 4.51
CA ILE A 128 -6.98 -9.96 5.38
C ILE A 128 -8.16 -10.89 5.13
N GLN A 129 -7.87 -12.10 4.67
CA GLN A 129 -8.87 -13.15 4.57
C GLN A 129 -8.87 -13.95 5.86
N CYS A 130 -10.03 -14.07 6.49
CA CYS A 130 -10.20 -14.79 7.73
C CYS A 130 -11.21 -15.93 7.56
N ASP A 131 -10.95 -17.03 8.23
CA ASP A 131 -11.84 -18.18 8.35
C ASP A 131 -11.77 -18.67 9.78
N ASP A 132 -12.83 -18.41 10.54
CA ASP A 132 -12.94 -18.79 11.94
C ASP A 132 -13.69 -20.14 12.02
N PRO A 133 -12.99 -21.25 12.31
CA PRO A 133 -13.58 -22.58 12.33
C PRO A 133 -14.51 -22.81 13.54
N ASP A 134 -14.39 -22.00 14.59
CA ASP A 134 -15.17 -22.19 15.82
C ASP A 134 -16.60 -21.67 15.66
N ILE A 135 -16.79 -20.69 14.77
CA ILE A 135 -18.11 -20.08 14.49
C ILE A 135 -18.57 -20.20 13.03
N ASP A 136 -17.82 -20.92 12.18
CA ASP A 136 -18.07 -21.13 10.74
C ASP A 136 -18.26 -19.81 9.97
N VAL A 137 -17.40 -18.83 10.26
CA VAL A 137 -17.47 -17.48 9.66
C VAL A 137 -16.26 -17.21 8.78
N LYS A 138 -16.54 -16.86 7.52
CA LYS A 138 -15.54 -16.41 6.55
C LYS A 138 -15.71 -14.94 6.24
N GLY A 139 -14.62 -14.20 6.25
CA GLY A 139 -14.63 -12.75 6.07
C GLY A 139 -13.40 -12.25 5.32
N VAL A 140 -13.56 -11.11 4.64
CA VAL A 140 -12.44 -10.41 4.01
C VAL A 140 -12.36 -9.02 4.60
N VAL A 141 -11.50 -8.85 5.58
CA VAL A 141 -11.32 -7.61 6.30
C VAL A 141 -10.40 -6.67 5.51
N ASN A 142 -10.83 -5.43 5.35
CA ASN A 142 -10.10 -4.42 4.60
C ASN A 142 -9.70 -3.25 5.51
N PHE A 143 -8.42 -2.92 5.50
CA PHE A 143 -7.89 -1.71 6.12
C PHE A 143 -7.30 -0.81 5.06
N ARG A 144 -7.46 0.51 5.20
CA ARG A 144 -6.84 1.52 4.35
C ARG A 144 -5.80 2.30 5.16
N PHE A 145 -4.63 2.50 4.57
CA PHE A 145 -3.54 3.31 5.12
C PHE A 145 -3.53 4.71 4.48
N GLY A 146 -2.98 5.68 5.21
CA GLY A 146 -2.79 7.06 4.72
C GLY A 146 -3.93 8.02 5.04
N GLU A 147 -5.02 7.57 5.67
CA GLU A 147 -5.96 8.43 6.39
C GLU A 147 -5.63 8.37 7.88
N GLN A 148 -4.49 8.96 8.28
CA GLN A 148 -4.37 9.45 9.65
C GLN A 148 -5.26 10.67 9.73
N GLY A 149 -6.23 10.69 10.66
CA GLY A 149 -7.02 11.88 10.91
C GLY A 149 -6.09 13.06 11.17
N THR A 150 -6.00 13.97 10.22
CA THR A 150 -5.61 15.34 10.50
C THR A 150 -6.68 15.89 11.44
N ALA A 151 -6.29 16.10 12.69
CA ALA A 151 -6.97 17.03 13.57
C ALA A 151 -6.99 18.44 12.94
#